data_AF-A0A0P1KXR7-F1
#
_entry.id   AF-A0A0P1KXR7-F1
#
_cell.length_a   1.000
_cell.length_b   1.000
_cell.length_c   1.000
_cell.angle_alpha   90.00
_cell.angle_beta   90.00
_cell.angle_gamma   90.00
#
_symmetry.space_group_name_H-M   'P 1'
#
loop_
_entity.id
_entity.type
_entity.pdbx_description
1 polymer ?
#
loop_
_entity_poly.entity_id
_entity_poly.type
_entity_poly.pdbx_seq_one_letter_code
_entity_poly.pdbx_strand_id
1 'polypeptide(L)'
;MGVLSSVNVTFFRVAFLSFLAFACLRDVNMVLNNPSVLLFTHSMRLPALILPSHSAQLGLVSMLFGLLATHDFIPLLERNKMFFESIVPIRLMFFFILTALSYYMEENLYIHNNAVFIYGFCEVWMNFLIFSALRDERNEEFKRSNRILAEDQMLPEEDDEQSGSELEEMGDTSAEE
;
A
#
# COMPACT_ATOMS: atom_id res chain seq x y z
N MET A 1 6.69 -16.24 -1.14
CA MET A 1 7.38 -14.94 -0.99
C MET A 1 7.42 -14.28 -2.36
N GLY A 2 6.35 -13.58 -2.72
CA GLY A 2 6.26 -12.89 -4.00
C GLY A 2 7.21 -11.69 -4.04
N VAL A 3 7.81 -11.45 -5.20
CA VAL A 3 8.77 -10.35 -5.44
C VAL A 3 8.14 -8.96 -5.23
N LEU A 4 6.81 -8.88 -5.25
CA LEU A 4 6.04 -7.70 -4.79
C LEU A 4 5.46 -7.97 -3.39
N SER A 5 6.22 -7.65 -2.35
CA SER A 5 5.62 -7.44 -1.03
C SER A 5 5.11 -6.00 -0.92
N SER A 6 3.96 -5.82 -0.27
CA SER A 6 3.35 -4.52 0.05
C SER A 6 4.36 -3.54 0.66
N VAL A 7 5.27 -4.07 1.50
CA VAL A 7 6.36 -3.33 2.13
C VAL A 7 7.32 -2.74 1.11
N ASN A 8 7.75 -3.51 0.10
CA ASN A 8 8.72 -3.06 -0.89
C ASN A 8 8.13 -1.98 -1.81
N VAL A 9 6.87 -2.13 -2.22
CA VAL A 9 6.17 -1.12 -3.03
C VAL A 9 5.97 0.18 -2.23
N THR A 10 5.67 0.06 -0.94
CA THR A 10 5.53 1.23 -0.06
C THR A 10 6.86 1.95 0.17
N PHE A 11 7.97 1.21 0.35
CA PHE A 11 9.31 1.79 0.38
C PHE A 11 9.65 2.55 -0.91
N PHE A 12 9.32 1.97 -2.07
CA PHE A 12 9.52 2.64 -3.35
C PHE A 12 8.71 3.95 -3.43
N ARG A 13 7.49 3.97 -2.89
CA ARG A 13 6.68 5.21 -2.81
C ARG A 13 7.29 6.27 -1.90
N VAL A 14 7.76 5.89 -0.71
CA VAL A 14 8.43 6.83 0.20
C VAL A 14 9.68 7.39 -0.47
N ALA A 15 10.50 6.54 -1.12
CA ALA A 15 11.68 6.98 -1.85
C ALA A 15 11.34 7.96 -3.00
N PHE A 16 10.25 7.70 -3.74
CA PHE A 16 9.75 8.60 -4.77
C PHE A 16 9.35 9.98 -4.21
N LEU A 17 8.60 10.02 -3.10
CA LEU A 17 8.20 11.26 -2.43
C LEU A 17 9.41 12.03 -1.87
N SER A 18 10.38 11.33 -1.28
CA SER A 18 11.63 11.92 -0.81
C SER A 18 12.46 12.49 -1.97
N PHE A 19 12.50 11.80 -3.11
CA PHE A 19 13.15 12.30 -4.32
C PHE A 19 12.45 13.57 -4.85
N LEU A 20 11.11 13.60 -4.88
CA LEU A 20 10.36 14.80 -5.28
C LEU A 20 10.62 15.98 -4.33
N ALA A 21 10.64 15.74 -3.01
CA ALA A 21 11.00 16.77 -2.04
C ALA A 21 12.41 17.33 -2.33
N PHE A 22 13.40 16.45 -2.54
CA PHE A 22 14.76 16.85 -2.89
C PHE A 22 14.82 17.62 -4.23
N ALA A 23 14.10 17.17 -5.24
CA ALA A 23 14.05 17.83 -6.55
C ALA A 23 13.44 19.23 -6.44
N CYS A 24 12.37 19.40 -5.64
CA CYS A 24 11.80 20.71 -5.35
C CYS A 24 12.75 21.64 -4.61
N LEU A 25 13.66 21.16 -3.76
CA LEU A 25 14.66 22.03 -3.11
C LEU A 25 15.80 22.45 -4.04
N ARG A 26 16.21 21.56 -4.94
CA ARG A 26 17.37 21.79 -5.79
C ARG A 26 17.02 22.56 -7.05
N ASP A 27 16.12 22.02 -7.86
CA ASP A 27 15.59 22.66 -9.06
C ASP A 27 14.39 21.85 -9.59
N VAL A 28 13.21 22.46 -9.58
CA VAL A 28 11.98 21.83 -10.09
C VAL A 28 12.03 21.57 -11.60
N ASN A 29 12.87 22.34 -12.32
CA ASN A 29 13.05 22.16 -13.77
C ASN A 29 13.65 20.80 -14.12
N MET A 30 14.36 20.15 -13.17
CA MET A 30 14.86 18.79 -13.36
C MET A 30 13.72 17.77 -13.57
N VAL A 31 12.55 18.02 -12.96
CA VAL A 31 11.37 17.16 -13.10
C VAL A 31 10.52 17.62 -14.28
N LEU A 32 10.30 18.93 -14.43
CA LEU A 32 9.41 19.50 -15.46
C LEU A 32 9.96 19.36 -16.88
N ASN A 33 11.27 19.47 -17.07
CA ASN A 33 11.90 19.33 -18.39
C ASN A 33 12.26 17.87 -18.73
N ASN A 34 11.81 16.90 -17.94
CA ASN A 34 12.04 15.50 -18.25
C ASN A 34 11.26 15.11 -19.53
N PRO A 35 11.87 14.39 -20.50
CA PRO A 35 11.20 14.02 -21.75
C PRO A 35 9.88 13.27 -21.54
N SER A 36 9.77 12.44 -20.51
CA SER A 36 8.54 11.73 -20.18
C SER A 36 7.43 12.68 -19.73
N VAL A 37 7.77 13.67 -18.90
CA VAL A 37 6.86 14.70 -18.40
C VAL A 37 6.37 15.59 -19.55
N LEU A 38 7.28 15.99 -20.45
CA LEU A 38 6.95 16.75 -21.65
C LEU A 38 6.06 15.95 -22.61
N LEU A 39 6.35 14.66 -22.82
CA LEU A 39 5.53 13.79 -23.66
C LEU A 39 4.10 13.67 -23.13
N PHE A 40 3.93 13.48 -21.81
CA PHE A 40 2.61 13.46 -21.18
C PHE A 40 1.90 14.81 -21.30
N THR A 41 2.63 15.91 -21.08
CA THR A 41 2.09 17.28 -21.22
C THR A 41 1.55 17.52 -22.62
N HIS A 42 2.32 17.16 -23.66
CA HIS A 42 1.91 17.30 -25.05
C HIS A 42 0.75 16.36 -25.43
N SER A 43 0.79 15.11 -24.96
CA SER A 43 -0.24 14.12 -25.27
C SER A 43 -1.59 14.47 -24.64
N MET A 44 -1.58 15.02 -23.43
CA MET A 44 -2.79 15.43 -22.70
C MET A 44 -3.17 16.90 -22.93
N ARG A 45 -2.41 17.63 -23.75
CA ARG A 45 -2.60 19.08 -24.04
C ARG A 45 -2.70 19.94 -22.78
N LEU A 46 -1.93 19.61 -21.75
CA LEU A 46 -1.94 20.33 -20.48
C LEU A 46 -1.05 21.58 -20.57
N PRO A 47 -1.41 22.69 -19.87
CA PRO A 47 -0.54 23.85 -19.77
C PRO A 47 0.72 23.49 -19.00
N ALA A 48 1.87 23.78 -19.61
CA ALA A 48 3.17 23.55 -19.00
C ALA A 48 3.42 24.60 -17.91
N LEU A 49 3.67 24.14 -16.69
CA LEU A 49 4.03 25.02 -15.60
C LEU A 49 5.46 25.50 -15.75
N ILE A 50 5.64 26.81 -15.75
CA ILE A 50 6.95 27.45 -15.72
C ILE A 50 7.07 28.13 -14.35
N LEU A 51 7.86 27.52 -13.47
CA LEU A 51 8.16 28.08 -12.14
C LEU A 51 9.59 28.59 -12.11
N PRO A 52 9.84 29.76 -11.48
CA PRO A 52 11.20 30.20 -11.22
C PRO A 52 11.89 29.23 -10.24
N SER A 53 13.15 28.92 -10.51
CA SER A 53 13.94 27.94 -9.73
C SER A 53 14.07 28.30 -8.24
N HIS A 54 13.86 29.57 -7.87
CA HIS A 54 13.89 30.04 -6.50
C HIS A 54 12.56 30.72 -6.15
N SER A 55 11.66 29.98 -5.50
CA SER A 55 10.38 30.48 -5.00
C SER A 55 10.09 29.91 -3.62
N ALA A 56 9.60 30.74 -2.70
CA ALA A 56 9.20 30.32 -1.36
C ALA A 56 8.11 29.23 -1.37
N GLN A 57 7.26 29.23 -2.40
CA GLN A 57 6.21 28.22 -2.59
C GLN A 57 6.81 26.83 -2.82
N LEU A 58 7.95 26.75 -3.52
CA LEU A 58 8.64 25.50 -3.84
C LEU A 58 9.19 24.83 -2.57
N GLY A 59 9.74 25.64 -1.65
CA GLY A 59 10.21 25.18 -0.35
C GLY A 59 9.06 24.64 0.52
N LEU A 60 7.90 25.31 0.53
CA LEU A 60 6.72 24.84 1.26
C LEU A 60 6.22 23.50 0.69
N VAL A 61 6.12 23.39 -0.64
CA VAL A 61 5.72 22.14 -1.32
C VAL A 61 6.71 21.00 -1.03
N SER A 62 8.02 21.29 -1.03
CA SER A 62 9.02 20.30 -0.62
C SER A 62 8.83 19.84 0.82
N MET A 63 8.52 20.74 1.75
CA MET A 63 8.28 20.39 3.15
C MET A 63 7.05 19.49 3.28
N LEU A 64 5.98 19.78 2.54
CA LEU A 64 4.78 18.95 2.48
C LEU A 64 5.08 17.55 1.95
N PHE A 65 5.85 17.41 0.88
CA PHE A 65 6.26 16.09 0.38
C PHE A 65 7.14 15.34 1.38
N GLY A 66 8.05 16.02 2.08
CA GLY A 66 8.83 15.42 3.15
C GLY A 66 7.96 14.92 4.31
N LEU A 67 6.95 15.69 4.71
CA LEU A 67 6.00 15.31 5.75
C LEU A 67 5.15 14.10 5.32
N LEU A 68 4.66 14.09 4.07
CA LEU A 68 3.95 12.96 3.48
C LEU A 68 4.82 11.69 3.46
N ALA A 69 6.09 11.81 3.05
CA ALA A 69 7.03 10.70 3.07
C ALA A 69 7.23 10.16 4.49
N THR A 70 7.35 11.04 5.49
CA THR A 70 7.56 10.67 6.90
C THR A 70 6.32 10.01 7.49
N HIS A 71 5.13 10.55 7.18
CA HIS A 71 3.85 10.00 7.61
C HIS A 71 3.67 8.55 7.16
N ASP A 72 4.14 8.20 5.96
CA ASP A 72 4.06 6.82 5.46
C ASP A 72 5.24 5.95 5.89
N PHE A 73 6.37 6.56 6.23
CA PHE A 73 7.54 5.87 6.78
C PHE A 73 7.29 5.33 8.19
N ILE A 74 6.57 6.06 9.05
CA ILE A 74 6.32 5.65 10.44
C ILE A 74 5.52 4.31 10.52
N PRO A 75 4.35 4.15 9.87
CA PRO A 75 3.59 2.90 9.90
C PRO A 75 4.34 1.74 9.21
N LEU A 76 5.23 2.06 8.27
CA LEU A 76 6.09 1.07 7.60
C LEU A 76 7.11 0.46 8.58
N LEU A 77 7.66 1.27 9.49
CA LEU A 77 8.55 0.80 10.56
C LEU A 77 7.80 -0.09 11.57
N GLU A 78 6.55 0.26 11.88
CA GLU A 78 5.68 -0.50 12.79
C GLU A 78 5.15 -1.81 12.16
N ARG A 79 5.32 -1.99 10.83
CA ARG A 79 4.73 -3.12 10.07
C ARG A 79 3.22 -3.28 10.30
N ASN A 80 2.52 -2.18 10.50
CA ASN A 80 1.09 -2.20 10.74
C ASN A 80 0.31 -2.39 9.43
N LYS A 81 0.03 -3.66 9.07
CA LYS A 81 -0.68 -4.01 7.83
C LYS A 81 -2.12 -3.46 7.79
N MET A 82 -2.79 -3.41 8.94
CA MET A 82 -4.19 -2.97 9.06
C MET A 82 -4.34 -1.47 8.71
N PHE A 83 -3.34 -0.66 9.07
CA PHE A 83 -3.29 0.74 8.68
C PHE A 83 -3.26 0.91 7.16
N PHE A 84 -2.37 0.19 6.48
CA PHE A 84 -2.26 0.24 5.02
C PHE A 84 -3.51 -0.25 4.31
N GLU A 85 -4.20 -1.27 4.84
CA GLU A 85 -5.44 -1.79 4.23
C GLU A 85 -6.56 -0.77 4.22
N SER A 86 -6.63 0.06 5.26
CA SER A 86 -7.70 1.06 5.38
C SER A 86 -7.38 2.35 4.63
N ILE A 87 -6.14 2.83 4.71
CA ILE A 87 -5.76 4.16 4.20
C ILE A 87 -5.52 4.19 2.69
N VAL A 88 -4.96 3.11 2.12
CA VAL A 88 -4.58 3.03 0.70
C VAL A 88 -5.77 3.19 -0.25
N PRO A 89 -6.93 2.50 -0.07
CA PRO A 89 -8.06 2.68 -0.99
C PRO A 89 -8.68 4.07 -0.91
N ILE A 90 -8.74 4.67 0.29
CA ILE A 90 -9.22 6.04 0.48
C ILE A 90 -8.30 7.03 -0.23
N ARG A 91 -6.99 6.86 -0.10
CA ARG A 91 -5.98 7.68 -0.75
C ARG A 91 -6.02 7.55 -2.27
N LEU A 92 -6.21 6.33 -2.78
CA LEU A 92 -6.40 6.08 -4.20
C LEU A 92 -7.62 6.81 -4.73
N MET A 93 -8.76 6.72 -4.03
CA MET A 93 -9.98 7.44 -4.41
C MET A 93 -9.74 8.96 -4.43
N PHE A 94 -9.07 9.50 -3.41
CA PHE A 94 -8.75 10.92 -3.35
C PHE A 94 -7.88 11.39 -4.51
N PHE A 95 -6.76 10.70 -4.80
CA PHE A 95 -5.89 11.09 -5.90
C PHE A 95 -6.52 10.84 -7.27
N PHE A 96 -7.39 9.84 -7.40
CA PHE A 96 -8.15 9.61 -8.62
C PHE A 96 -9.10 10.78 -8.90
N ILE A 97 -9.84 11.24 -7.89
CA ILE A 97 -10.72 12.42 -8.00
C ILE A 97 -9.88 13.68 -8.29
N LEU A 98 -8.76 13.87 -7.59
CA LEU A 98 -7.88 15.03 -7.80
C LEU A 98 -7.34 15.06 -9.23
N THR A 99 -6.89 13.93 -9.76
CA THR A 99 -6.38 13.82 -11.13
C THR A 99 -7.49 14.07 -12.15
N ALA A 100 -8.70 13.54 -11.92
CA ALA A 100 -9.86 13.78 -12.77
C ALA A 100 -10.28 15.25 -12.77
N LEU A 101 -10.30 15.90 -11.59
CA LEU A 101 -10.58 17.33 -11.45
C LEU A 101 -9.51 18.19 -12.12
N SER A 102 -8.24 17.81 -11.99
CA SER A 102 -7.12 18.46 -12.69
C SER A 102 -7.30 18.45 -14.20
N TYR A 103 -7.87 17.38 -14.74
CA TYR A 103 -8.17 17.28 -16.17
C TYR A 103 -9.41 18.08 -16.58
N TYR A 104 -10.52 17.99 -15.82
CA TYR A 104 -11.80 18.56 -16.23
C TYR A 104 -11.96 20.07 -15.94
N MET A 105 -11.29 20.59 -14.91
CA MET A 105 -11.41 22.01 -14.52
C MET A 105 -10.44 22.92 -15.27
N GLU A 106 -10.58 23.00 -16.59
CA GLU A 106 -9.71 23.80 -17.47
C GLU A 106 -9.67 25.30 -17.09
N GLU A 107 -10.74 25.82 -16.48
CA GLU A 107 -10.85 27.24 -16.09
C GLU A 107 -9.95 27.63 -14.91
N ASN A 108 -9.50 26.66 -14.08
CA ASN A 108 -8.70 26.94 -12.90
C ASN A 108 -7.24 26.54 -13.11
N LEU A 109 -6.41 27.49 -13.55
CA LEU A 109 -4.98 27.28 -13.83
C LEU A 109 -4.16 26.71 -12.65
N TYR A 110 -4.64 26.90 -11.41
CA TYR A 110 -3.95 26.37 -10.23
C TYR A 110 -4.10 24.84 -10.11
N ILE A 111 -5.19 24.29 -10.64
CA ILE A 111 -5.52 22.86 -10.55
C ILE A 111 -5.27 22.17 -11.90
N HIS A 112 -5.55 22.85 -13.00
CA HIS A 112 -5.30 22.36 -14.36
C HIS A 112 -3.86 22.67 -14.80
N ASN A 113 -2.95 21.77 -14.42
CA ASN A 113 -1.53 21.98 -14.57
C ASN A 113 -0.83 20.64 -14.82
N ASN A 114 0.15 20.62 -15.72
CA ASN A 114 0.92 19.41 -16.03
C ASN A 114 1.56 18.77 -14.80
N ALA A 115 2.10 19.56 -13.87
CA ALA A 115 2.74 19.08 -12.65
C ALA A 115 1.75 18.35 -11.72
N VAL A 116 0.57 18.94 -11.52
CA VAL A 116 -0.48 18.39 -10.63
C VAL A 116 -1.06 17.12 -11.24
N PHE A 117 -1.33 17.13 -12.55
CA PHE A 117 -1.86 15.96 -13.25
C PHE A 117 -0.88 14.78 -13.22
N ILE A 118 0.40 15.02 -13.57
CA ILE A 118 1.40 13.94 -13.61
C ILE A 118 1.69 13.40 -12.21
N TYR A 119 1.78 14.29 -11.21
CA TYR A 119 1.91 13.86 -9.82
C TYR A 119 0.71 13.01 -9.37
N GLY A 120 -0.51 13.47 -9.65
CA GLY A 120 -1.74 12.75 -9.34
C GLY A 120 -1.80 11.38 -10.04
N PHE A 121 -1.45 11.32 -11.32
CA PHE A 121 -1.37 10.08 -12.08
C PHE A 121 -0.35 9.09 -11.51
N CYS A 122 0.85 9.57 -11.16
CA CYS A 122 1.87 8.76 -10.50
C CYS A 122 1.40 8.25 -9.12
N GLU A 123 0.73 9.09 -8.33
CA GLU A 123 0.15 8.66 -7.04
C GLU A 123 -0.95 7.61 -7.26
N VAL A 124 -1.85 7.78 -8.22
CA VAL A 124 -2.87 6.75 -8.54
C VAL A 124 -2.20 5.44 -8.91
N TRP A 125 -1.19 5.47 -9.78
CA TRP A 125 -0.46 4.27 -10.20
C TRP A 125 0.23 3.57 -9.02
N MET A 126 0.92 4.32 -8.18
CA MET A 126 1.63 3.79 -7.02
C MET A 126 0.67 3.22 -5.97
N ASN A 127 -0.41 3.94 -5.64
CA ASN A 127 -1.42 3.44 -4.70
C ASN A 127 -2.13 2.20 -5.27
N PHE A 128 -2.31 2.11 -6.59
CA PHE A 128 -2.88 0.92 -7.22
C PHE A 128 -1.96 -0.30 -7.08
N LEU A 129 -0.64 -0.12 -7.27
CA LEU A 129 0.33 -1.19 -7.04
C LEU A 129 0.36 -1.65 -5.57
N ILE A 130 0.33 -0.71 -4.62
CA ILE A 130 0.27 -1.03 -3.19
C ILE A 130 -1.02 -1.80 -2.88
N PHE A 131 -2.16 -1.33 -3.39
CA PHE A 131 -3.44 -2.00 -3.20
C PHE A 131 -3.44 -3.42 -3.77
N SER A 132 -2.88 -3.63 -4.96
CA SER A 132 -2.77 -4.96 -5.57
C SER A 132 -1.90 -5.89 -4.71
N ALA A 133 -0.72 -5.42 -4.29
CA ALA A 133 0.18 -6.20 -3.45
C ALA A 133 -0.46 -6.57 -2.11
N LEU A 134 -1.18 -5.63 -1.49
CA LEU A 134 -1.88 -5.87 -0.22
C LEU A 134 -3.05 -6.85 -0.38
N ARG A 135 -3.79 -6.75 -1.48
CA ARG A 135 -4.88 -7.68 -1.80
C ARG A 135 -4.36 -9.10 -2.01
N ASP A 136 -3.21 -9.24 -2.66
CA ASP A 136 -2.57 -10.54 -2.88
C ASP A 136 -2.07 -11.13 -1.56
N GLU A 137 -1.41 -10.34 -0.71
CA GLU A 137 -0.99 -10.77 0.64
C GLU A 137 -2.18 -11.24 1.49
N ARG A 138 -3.30 -10.51 1.48
CA ARG A 138 -4.52 -10.90 2.19
C ARG A 138 -5.11 -12.21 1.66
N ASN A 139 -5.10 -12.38 0.34
CA ASN A 139 -5.61 -13.61 -0.28
C ASN A 139 -4.72 -14.82 0.06
N GLU A 140 -3.41 -14.65 0.14
CA GLU A 140 -2.48 -15.68 0.61
C GLU A 140 -2.71 -16.02 2.10
N GLU A 141 -2.91 -15.01 2.95
CA GLU A 141 -3.21 -15.18 4.38
C GLU A 141 -4.53 -15.92 4.59
N PHE A 142 -5.58 -15.56 3.85
CA PHE A 142 -6.88 -16.23 3.92
C PHE A 142 -6.79 -17.71 3.51
N LYS A 143 -6.04 -18.02 2.44
CA LYS A 143 -5.78 -19.41 2.02
C LYS A 143 -5.00 -20.21 3.07
N ARG A 144 -4.03 -19.58 3.73
CA ARG A 144 -3.26 -20.22 4.81
C ARG A 144 -4.15 -20.49 6.03
N SER A 145 -4.97 -19.53 6.44
CA SER A 145 -5.90 -19.68 7.56
C SER A 145 -6.92 -20.80 7.32
N ASN A 146 -7.54 -20.82 6.14
CA ASN A 146 -8.49 -21.88 5.78
C ASN A 146 -7.84 -23.27 5.72
N ARG A 147 -6.56 -23.38 5.30
CA ARG A 147 -5.87 -24.66 5.32
C ARG A 147 -5.64 -25.16 6.74
N ILE A 148 -5.25 -24.27 7.67
CA ILE A 148 -5.06 -24.62 9.08
C ILE A 148 -6.38 -25.09 9.70
N LEU A 149 -7.49 -24.38 9.45
CA LEU A 149 -8.81 -24.79 9.93
C LEU A 149 -9.26 -26.15 9.36
N ALA A 150 -8.93 -26.43 8.10
CA ALA A 150 -9.22 -27.72 7.48
C ALA A 150 -8.35 -28.85 8.05
N GLU A 151 -7.08 -28.57 8.40
CA GLU A 151 -6.20 -29.53 9.06
C GLU A 151 -6.65 -29.80 10.52
N ASP A 152 -7.08 -28.77 11.25
CA ASP A 152 -7.58 -28.87 12.63
C ASP A 152 -8.90 -29.65 12.73
N GLN A 153 -9.79 -29.51 11.75
CA GLN A 153 -11.02 -30.33 11.63
C GLN A 153 -10.77 -31.78 11.19
N MET A 154 -9.58 -32.12 10.69
CA MET A 154 -9.21 -33.48 10.27
C MET A 154 -8.41 -34.24 11.34
N LEU A 155 -8.03 -33.59 12.44
CA LEU A 155 -7.58 -34.33 13.62
C LEU A 155 -8.82 -35.06 14.17
N PRO A 156 -8.81 -36.41 14.21
CA PRO A 156 -9.83 -37.11 14.96
C PRO A 156 -9.78 -36.54 16.38
N GLU A 157 -10.94 -36.23 16.96
CA GLU A 157 -11.06 -36.28 18.42
C GLU A 157 -10.53 -37.67 18.79
N GLU A 158 -9.31 -37.76 19.33
CA GLU A 158 -8.84 -38.99 19.93
C GLU A 158 -9.83 -39.27 21.05
N ASP A 159 -10.69 -40.27 20.81
CA ASP A 159 -11.65 -40.79 21.77
C ASP A 159 -10.98 -40.93 23.14
N ASP A 160 -11.32 -40.04 24.06
CA ASP A 160 -11.12 -40.18 25.52
C ASP A 160 -12.03 -41.31 26.08
N GLU A 161 -12.16 -42.43 25.37
CA GLU A 161 -12.96 -43.61 25.76
C GLU A 161 -12.12 -44.88 25.93
N GLN A 162 -10.80 -44.79 26.08
CA GLN A 162 -9.96 -45.91 26.51
C GLN A 162 -9.14 -45.58 27.77
N SER A 163 -9.82 -45.25 28.86
CA SER A 163 -9.20 -45.33 30.20
C SER A 163 -10.12 -45.93 31.28
N GLY A 164 -11.31 -46.43 30.92
CA GLY A 164 -12.30 -46.92 31.88
C GLY A 164 -12.55 -48.43 31.90
N SER A 165 -12.27 -49.16 30.82
CA SER A 165 -12.76 -50.55 30.67
C SER A 165 -11.73 -51.64 31.01
N GLU A 166 -10.47 -51.32 31.28
CA GLU A 166 -9.46 -52.34 31.67
C GLU A 166 -9.41 -52.61 33.18
N LEU A 167 -10.18 -51.88 34.00
CA LEU A 167 -10.21 -52.09 35.46
C LEU A 167 -11.33 -53.04 35.95
N GLU A 168 -12.30 -53.41 35.10
CA GLU A 168 -13.38 -54.34 35.51
C GLU A 168 -13.07 -55.82 35.24
N GLU A 169 -12.15 -56.17 34.33
CA GLU A 169 -11.81 -57.58 34.05
C GLU A 169 -10.81 -58.21 35.04
N MET A 170 -10.20 -57.44 35.94
CA MET A 170 -9.33 -57.99 37.01
C MET A 170 -10.05 -58.25 38.34
N GLY A 171 -11.37 -58.03 38.42
CA GLY A 171 -12.14 -58.17 39.65
C GLY A 171 -12.84 -59.52 39.87
N ASP A 172 -12.97 -60.36 38.84
CA ASP A 172 -13.88 -61.53 38.87
C ASP A 172 -13.17 -62.90 38.74
N THR A 173 -11.86 -62.96 38.96
CA THR A 173 -11.07 -64.22 38.92
C THR A 173 -10.37 -64.54 40.24
N SER A 174 -11.02 -64.27 41.37
CA SER A 174 -10.55 -64.73 42.68
C SER A 174 -11.68 -65.12 43.63
N ALA A 175 -12.66 -65.87 43.12
CA ALA A 175 -13.69 -66.50 43.94
C ALA A 175 -14.12 -67.84 43.34
N GLU A 176 -13.21 -68.82 43.28
CA GLU A 176 -13.56 -70.25 43.28
C GLU A 176 -12.28 -71.10 43.41
N GLU A 177 -11.99 -71.51 44.66
CA GLU A 177 -11.49 -72.82 45.14
C GLU A 177 -10.80 -72.71 46.52
#